data_AF-A0A1S2NHD1-F1
#
_entry.id   AF-A0A1S2NHD1-F1
#
_cell.length_a   1.000
_cell.length_b   1.000
_cell.length_c   1.000
_cell.angle_alpha   90.00
_cell.angle_beta   90.00
_cell.angle_gamma   90.00
#
_symmetry.space_group_name_H-M   'P 1'
#
loop_
_entity.id
_entity.type
_entity.pdbx_description
1 polymer ?
#
loop_
_entity_poly.entity_id
_entity_poly.type
_entity_poly.pdbx_seq_one_letter_code
_entity_poly.pdbx_strand_id
1 'polypeptide(L)'
;MVAAVFGLIGVIVGSVLTLAREWWFHRQRNQKEREYLAVVVSCALDAYAKQCADVVADDGLYQGQTDEQGYHRIQTDTPRFEPEKLTVEWKSLPAALLHQILAFPTRAESAERKVSGAFEHSAMPPDFAEGFEERMLQYAKLGLTAANLAEQLRGLVKLQAPERPTWDPVEYMKEKLAEIEAWRLERERLYAPSLPGITASDAASSS
;
A
#
# COMPACT_ATOMS: atom_id res chain seq x y z
N MET A 1 10.47 35.79 -58.28
CA MET A 1 11.00 35.71 -56.90
C MET A 1 9.90 35.69 -55.85
N VAL A 2 8.90 36.57 -55.92
CA VAL A 2 7.78 36.68 -54.96
C VAL A 2 6.97 35.38 -54.77
N ALA A 3 6.67 34.65 -55.85
CA ALA A 3 5.89 33.39 -55.77
C ALA A 3 6.58 32.25 -54.99
N ALA A 4 7.91 32.16 -55.08
CA ALA A 4 8.69 31.14 -54.35
C ALA A 4 8.70 31.40 -52.84
N VAL A 5 8.70 32.67 -52.44
CA VAL A 5 8.62 33.10 -51.03
C VAL A 5 7.26 32.74 -50.42
N PHE A 6 6.17 32.97 -51.16
CA PHE A 6 4.83 32.59 -50.69
C PHE A 6 4.65 31.08 -50.54
N GLY A 7 5.22 30.28 -51.44
CA GLY A 7 5.23 28.81 -51.31
C GLY A 7 5.99 28.34 -50.07
N LEU A 8 7.16 28.91 -49.79
CA LEU A 8 7.97 28.57 -48.61
C LEU A 8 7.24 28.94 -47.30
N ILE A 9 6.60 30.11 -47.25
CA ILE A 9 5.80 30.56 -46.10
C ILE A 9 4.64 29.59 -45.84
N GLY A 10 3.94 29.15 -46.90
CA GLY A 10 2.86 28.17 -46.77
C GLY A 10 3.31 26.85 -46.16
N VAL A 11 4.48 26.35 -46.56
CA VAL A 11 5.07 25.11 -46.01
C VAL A 11 5.46 25.27 -44.54
N ILE A 12 6.09 26.40 -44.17
CA ILE A 12 6.48 26.67 -42.78
C ILE A 12 5.25 26.77 -41.88
N VAL A 13 4.24 27.53 -42.28
CA VAL A 13 3.00 27.69 -41.52
C VAL A 13 2.26 26.36 -41.39
N GLY A 14 2.15 25.58 -42.47
CA GLY A 14 1.55 24.25 -42.43
C GLY A 14 2.29 23.28 -41.49
N SER A 15 3.64 23.30 -41.51
CA SER A 15 4.47 22.46 -40.64
C SER A 15 4.31 22.85 -39.16
N VAL A 16 4.33 24.14 -38.83
CA VAL A 16 4.15 24.63 -37.46
C VAL A 16 2.75 24.30 -36.93
N LEU A 17 1.71 24.49 -37.74
CA LEU A 17 0.34 24.12 -37.36
C LEU A 17 0.20 22.61 -37.12
N THR A 18 0.89 21.79 -37.91
CA THR A 18 0.88 20.32 -37.75
C THR A 18 1.54 19.92 -36.43
N LEU A 19 2.74 20.44 -36.13
CA LEU A 19 3.43 20.17 -34.86
C LEU A 19 2.63 20.67 -33.65
N ALA A 20 2.00 21.84 -33.75
CA ALA A 20 1.15 22.38 -32.69
C ALA A 20 -0.08 21.50 -32.45
N ARG A 21 -0.72 21.04 -33.54
CA ARG A 21 -1.86 20.11 -33.49
C ARG A 21 -1.46 18.78 -32.86
N GLU A 22 -0.37 18.17 -33.31
CA GLU A 22 0.14 16.90 -32.77
C GLU A 22 0.46 17.02 -31.28
N TRP A 23 1.14 18.08 -30.87
CA TRP A 23 1.43 18.35 -29.46
C TRP A 23 0.15 18.50 -28.63
N TRP A 24 -0.85 19.23 -29.16
CA TRP A 24 -2.13 19.40 -28.50
C TRP A 24 -2.89 18.07 -28.34
N PHE A 25 -3.02 17.30 -29.41
CA PHE A 25 -3.70 16.00 -29.38
C PHE A 25 -2.98 15.00 -28.50
N HIS A 26 -1.65 14.95 -28.56
CA HIS A 26 -0.83 14.12 -27.69
C HIS A 26 -1.03 14.48 -26.21
N ARG A 27 -1.07 15.78 -25.89
CA ARG A 27 -1.32 16.25 -24.53
C ARG A 27 -2.74 15.90 -24.04
N GLN A 28 -3.76 16.08 -24.87
CA GLN A 28 -5.13 15.68 -24.51
C GLN A 28 -5.27 14.17 -24.33
N ARG A 29 -4.66 13.36 -25.20
CA ARG A 29 -4.71 11.90 -25.10
C ARG A 29 -4.05 11.42 -23.82
N ASN A 30 -2.84 11.90 -23.54
CA ASN A 30 -2.11 11.56 -22.31
C ASN A 30 -2.88 11.96 -21.03
N GLN A 31 -3.66 13.04 -21.09
CA GLN A 31 -4.50 13.46 -19.97
C GLN A 31 -5.66 12.49 -19.73
N LYS A 32 -6.38 12.08 -20.79
CA LYS A 32 -7.46 11.08 -20.68
C LYS A 32 -6.96 9.71 -20.23
N GLU A 33 -5.80 9.30 -20.75
CA GLU A 33 -5.12 8.07 -20.33
C GLU A 33 -4.76 8.11 -18.83
N ARG A 34 -4.25 9.25 -18.35
CA ARG A 34 -3.94 9.47 -16.93
C ARG A 34 -5.19 9.47 -16.06
N GLU A 35 -6.27 10.12 -16.49
CA GLU A 35 -7.56 10.13 -15.78
C GLU A 35 -8.12 8.72 -15.64
N TYR A 36 -8.17 7.98 -16.74
CA TYR A 36 -8.63 6.60 -16.73
C TYR A 36 -7.76 5.71 -15.83
N LEU A 37 -6.44 5.84 -15.93
CA LEU A 37 -5.51 5.12 -15.06
C LEU A 37 -5.75 5.46 -13.59
N ALA A 38 -5.85 6.74 -13.25
CA ALA A 38 -6.04 7.19 -11.87
C ALA A 38 -7.33 6.62 -11.28
N VAL A 39 -8.44 6.59 -12.04
CA VAL A 39 -9.70 5.96 -11.61
C VAL A 39 -9.50 4.47 -11.37
N VAL A 40 -9.04 3.71 -12.38
CA VAL A 40 -8.95 2.25 -12.30
C VAL A 40 -8.01 1.80 -11.19
N VAL A 41 -6.81 2.39 -11.11
CA VAL A 41 -5.79 1.99 -10.14
C VAL A 41 -6.18 2.43 -8.73
N SER A 42 -6.79 3.61 -8.55
CA SER A 42 -7.26 4.03 -7.22
C SER A 42 -8.38 3.13 -6.71
N CYS A 43 -9.33 2.71 -7.55
CA CYS A 43 -10.36 1.75 -7.16
C CYS A 43 -9.77 0.38 -6.78
N ALA A 44 -8.76 -0.11 -7.51
CA ALA A 44 -8.08 -1.36 -7.17
C ALA A 44 -7.33 -1.26 -5.82
N LEU A 45 -6.68 -0.13 -5.55
CA LEU A 45 -6.01 0.13 -4.27
C LEU A 45 -7.00 0.31 -3.11
N ASP A 46 -8.15 0.96 -3.34
CA ASP A 46 -9.21 1.08 -2.33
C ASP A 46 -9.80 -0.30 -1.99
N ALA A 47 -9.98 -1.17 -2.99
CA ALA A 47 -10.42 -2.55 -2.79
C ALA A 47 -9.40 -3.36 -1.97
N TYR A 48 -8.11 -3.21 -2.30
CA TYR A 48 -7.03 -3.81 -1.52
C TYR A 48 -7.01 -3.30 -0.07
N ALA A 49 -7.18 -1.99 0.15
CA ALA A 49 -7.22 -1.40 1.49
C ALA A 49 -8.41 -1.92 2.32
N LYS A 50 -9.57 -2.16 1.72
CA LYS A 50 -10.72 -2.79 2.39
C LYS A 50 -10.41 -4.22 2.82
N GLN A 51 -9.83 -5.02 1.92
CA GLN A 51 -9.42 -6.39 2.25
C GLN A 51 -8.33 -6.41 3.34
N CYS A 52 -7.43 -5.43 3.38
CA CYS A 52 -6.50 -5.27 4.50
C CYS A 52 -7.23 -5.01 5.82
N ALA A 53 -8.29 -4.20 5.83
CA ALA A 53 -9.08 -3.99 7.03
C ALA A 53 -9.79 -5.27 7.50
N ASP A 54 -10.24 -6.13 6.58
CA ASP A 54 -10.78 -7.45 6.89
C ASP A 54 -9.73 -8.36 7.54
N VAL A 55 -8.46 -8.30 7.09
CA VAL A 55 -7.35 -9.03 7.73
C VAL A 55 -7.02 -8.46 9.10
N VAL A 56 -7.10 -7.14 9.28
CA VAL A 56 -6.87 -6.49 10.58
C VAL A 56 -7.98 -6.86 11.59
N ALA A 57 -9.17 -7.20 11.13
CA ALA A 57 -10.27 -7.68 11.96
C ALA A 57 -10.23 -9.19 12.25
N ASP A 58 -9.35 -9.94 11.61
CA ASP A 58 -9.22 -11.40 11.79
C ASP A 58 -8.47 -11.72 13.09
N ASP A 59 -9.23 -12.10 14.13
CA ASP A 59 -8.73 -12.57 15.42
C ASP A 59 -8.52 -14.09 15.47
N GLY A 60 -8.71 -14.77 14.35
CA GLY A 60 -8.58 -16.20 14.21
C GLY A 60 -9.79 -17.02 14.67
N LEU A 61 -10.90 -16.37 15.05
CA LEU A 61 -12.14 -17.02 15.47
C LEU A 61 -13.18 -17.04 14.36
N TYR A 62 -13.85 -18.17 14.18
CA TYR A 62 -15.02 -18.27 13.32
C TYR A 62 -16.29 -18.05 14.14
N GLN A 63 -16.95 -16.91 13.95
CA GLN A 63 -18.14 -16.53 14.74
C GLN A 63 -17.90 -16.58 16.26
N GLY A 64 -16.71 -16.16 16.69
CA GLY A 64 -16.29 -16.17 18.10
C GLY A 64 -15.94 -17.55 18.65
N GLN A 65 -15.79 -18.56 17.79
CA GLN A 65 -15.43 -19.93 18.17
C GLN A 65 -14.09 -20.35 17.55
N THR A 66 -13.35 -21.17 18.29
CA THR A 66 -12.14 -21.84 17.81
C THR A 66 -12.48 -23.00 16.89
N ASP A 67 -11.47 -23.58 16.22
CA ASP A 67 -11.64 -24.80 15.45
C ASP A 67 -11.98 -26.02 16.34
N GLU A 68 -12.26 -27.16 15.72
CA GLU A 68 -12.61 -28.40 16.43
C GLU A 68 -11.53 -28.88 17.43
N GLN A 69 -10.30 -28.40 17.29
CA GLN A 69 -9.15 -28.75 18.13
C GLN A 69 -8.87 -27.67 19.18
N GLY A 70 -9.68 -26.61 19.23
CA GLY A 70 -9.52 -25.50 20.16
C GLY A 70 -8.52 -24.43 19.69
N TYR A 71 -8.14 -24.42 18.42
CA TYR A 71 -7.15 -23.48 17.87
C TYR A 71 -7.79 -22.29 17.15
N HIS A 72 -7.11 -21.15 17.22
CA HIS A 72 -7.36 -20.02 16.34
C HIS A 72 -6.78 -20.31 14.95
N ARG A 73 -7.52 -19.96 13.90
CA ARG A 73 -7.14 -20.19 12.50
C ARG A 73 -7.42 -18.95 11.68
N ILE A 74 -6.53 -18.63 10.74
CA ILE A 74 -6.74 -17.52 9.81
C ILE A 74 -8.09 -17.69 9.11
N GLN A 75 -8.95 -16.67 9.19
CA GLN A 75 -10.29 -16.65 8.61
C GLN A 75 -10.36 -15.80 7.33
N THR A 76 -9.45 -14.82 7.19
CA THR A 76 -9.44 -13.88 6.07
C THR A 76 -8.29 -14.17 5.11
N ASP A 77 -8.63 -14.30 3.82
CA ASP A 77 -7.66 -14.48 2.74
C ASP A 77 -6.68 -13.30 2.65
N THR A 78 -5.45 -13.61 2.24
CA THR A 78 -4.42 -12.60 2.00
C THR A 78 -4.78 -11.71 0.78
N PRO A 79 -4.92 -10.38 0.98
CA PRO A 79 -5.18 -9.41 -0.09
C PRO A 79 -4.13 -9.46 -1.19
N ARG A 80 -4.54 -9.27 -2.45
CA ARG A 80 -3.63 -9.24 -3.60
C ARG A 80 -3.85 -8.00 -4.45
N PHE A 81 -2.75 -7.32 -4.79
CA PHE A 81 -2.74 -6.22 -5.75
C PHE A 81 -1.87 -6.63 -6.94
N GLU A 82 -2.49 -6.78 -8.10
CA GLU A 82 -1.87 -7.31 -9.33
C GLU A 82 -1.88 -6.22 -10.42
N PRO A 83 -0.96 -5.24 -10.37
CA PRO A 83 -0.95 -4.12 -11.31
C PRO A 83 -0.81 -4.56 -12.77
N GLU A 84 -0.15 -5.68 -13.04
CA GLU A 84 0.01 -6.26 -14.37
C GLU A 84 -1.31 -6.71 -15.02
N LYS A 85 -2.35 -6.97 -14.22
CA LYS A 85 -3.69 -7.31 -14.73
C LYS A 85 -4.51 -6.08 -15.10
N LEU A 86 -4.07 -4.88 -14.70
CA LEU A 86 -4.78 -3.63 -15.00
C LEU A 86 -4.43 -3.16 -16.41
N THR A 87 -5.46 -3.04 -17.27
CA THR A 87 -5.31 -2.50 -18.63
C THR A 87 -5.30 -0.96 -18.61
N VAL A 88 -4.15 -0.36 -18.30
CA VAL A 88 -3.96 1.10 -18.19
C VAL A 88 -2.62 1.57 -18.77
N GLU A 89 -2.53 2.84 -19.16
CA GLU A 89 -1.30 3.44 -19.72
C GLU A 89 -0.36 3.96 -18.62
N TRP A 90 0.45 3.06 -18.06
CA TRP A 90 1.39 3.33 -16.94
C TRP A 90 2.34 4.51 -17.17
N LYS A 91 2.74 4.75 -18.43
CA LYS A 91 3.65 5.85 -18.80
C LYS A 91 3.03 7.25 -18.63
N SER A 92 1.71 7.33 -18.43
CA SER A 92 1.02 8.60 -18.21
C SER A 92 1.23 9.17 -16.79
N LEU A 93 1.69 8.35 -15.83
CA LEU A 93 1.95 8.73 -14.45
C LEU A 93 3.30 9.42 -14.24
N PRO A 94 3.42 10.30 -13.21
CA PRO A 94 4.71 10.74 -12.70
C PRO A 94 5.57 9.55 -12.24
N ALA A 95 6.86 9.55 -12.59
CA ALA A 95 7.76 8.43 -12.33
C ALA A 95 7.80 7.98 -10.86
N ALA A 96 7.74 8.93 -9.92
CA ALA A 96 7.74 8.63 -8.49
C ALA A 96 6.48 7.87 -8.03
N LEU A 97 5.31 8.22 -8.56
CA LEU A 97 4.04 7.55 -8.23
C LEU A 97 3.95 6.19 -8.91
N LEU A 98 4.37 6.11 -10.18
CA LEU A 98 4.49 4.86 -10.92
C LEU A 98 5.37 3.85 -10.18
N HIS A 99 6.57 4.26 -9.77
CA HIS A 99 7.49 3.39 -9.02
C HIS A 99 6.87 2.90 -7.71
N GLN A 100 6.20 3.77 -6.95
CA GLN A 100 5.56 3.38 -5.70
C GLN A 100 4.46 2.33 -5.90
N ILE A 101 3.63 2.49 -6.94
CA ILE A 101 2.54 1.55 -7.25
C ILE A 101 3.12 0.20 -7.73
N LEU A 102 4.08 0.23 -8.65
CA LEU A 102 4.67 -1.00 -9.20
C LEU A 102 5.56 -1.75 -8.19
N ALA A 103 6.15 -1.05 -7.21
CA ALA A 103 6.90 -1.66 -6.12
C ALA A 103 6.00 -2.15 -4.97
N PHE A 104 4.70 -1.83 -4.99
CA PHE A 104 3.77 -2.17 -3.92
C PHE A 104 3.63 -3.70 -3.70
N PRO A 105 3.50 -4.55 -4.73
CA PRO A 105 3.44 -6.01 -4.54
C PRO A 105 4.67 -6.57 -3.79
N THR A 106 5.88 -6.10 -4.10
CA THR A 106 7.11 -6.50 -3.38
C THR A 106 7.08 -6.09 -1.90
N ARG A 107 6.45 -4.95 -1.57
CA ARG A 107 6.24 -4.55 -0.18
C ARG A 107 5.25 -5.49 0.51
N ALA A 108 4.17 -5.87 -0.16
CA ALA A 108 3.20 -6.84 0.36
C ALA A 108 3.84 -8.21 0.63
N GLU A 109 4.65 -8.72 -0.30
CA GLU A 109 5.42 -9.95 -0.10
C GLU A 109 6.38 -9.87 1.09
N SER A 110 7.04 -8.71 1.27
CA SER A 110 7.94 -8.50 2.40
C SER A 110 7.21 -8.49 3.73
N ALA A 111 5.97 -7.98 3.75
CA ALA A 111 5.11 -7.99 4.92
C ALA A 111 4.64 -9.42 5.23
N GLU A 112 4.21 -10.17 4.20
CA GLU A 112 3.79 -11.57 4.35
C GLU A 112 4.92 -12.45 4.89
N ARG A 113 6.18 -12.23 4.46
CA ARG A 113 7.34 -12.92 5.05
C ARG A 113 7.49 -12.68 6.55
N LYS A 114 7.19 -11.47 7.03
CA LYS A 114 7.24 -11.17 8.47
C LYS A 114 6.09 -11.88 9.22
N VAL A 115 4.90 -11.88 8.62
CA VAL A 115 3.74 -12.61 9.16
C VAL A 115 4.04 -14.09 9.28
N SER A 116 4.55 -14.72 8.20
CA SER A 116 4.97 -16.12 8.21
C SER A 116 6.01 -16.38 9.30
N GLY A 117 7.04 -15.52 9.38
CA GLY A 117 8.07 -15.64 10.42
C GLY A 117 7.51 -15.55 11.83
N ALA A 118 6.52 -14.69 12.09
CA ALA A 118 5.85 -14.62 13.39
C ALA A 118 5.07 -15.89 13.71
N PHE A 119 4.29 -16.42 12.75
CA PHE A 119 3.57 -17.69 12.93
C PHE A 119 4.51 -18.89 13.12
N GLU A 120 5.66 -18.91 12.44
CA GLU A 120 6.60 -20.04 12.47
C GLU A 120 7.53 -20.03 13.68
N HIS A 121 7.89 -18.84 14.19
CA HIS A 121 8.97 -18.71 15.17
C HIS A 121 8.56 -18.05 16.49
N SER A 122 7.38 -17.45 16.57
CA SER A 122 6.96 -16.70 17.77
C SER A 122 5.59 -17.13 18.28
N ALA A 123 4.63 -17.38 17.39
CA ALA A 123 3.26 -17.70 17.75
C ALA A 123 3.15 -19.10 18.34
N MET A 124 2.51 -19.19 19.51
CA MET A 124 2.28 -20.46 20.20
C MET A 124 0.80 -20.84 20.21
N PRO A 125 0.46 -22.14 20.11
CA PRO A 125 -0.92 -22.58 20.27
C PRO A 125 -1.41 -22.34 21.72
N PRO A 126 -2.73 -22.17 21.93
CA PRO A 126 -3.77 -22.39 20.93
C PRO A 126 -4.22 -21.17 20.12
N ASP A 127 -3.88 -19.97 20.57
CA ASP A 127 -4.37 -18.69 20.03
C ASP A 127 -3.45 -18.07 18.99
N PHE A 128 -2.17 -18.46 18.94
CA PHE A 128 -1.18 -17.93 17.99
C PHE A 128 -1.09 -16.40 18.02
N ALA A 129 -1.24 -15.81 19.21
CA ALA A 129 -1.45 -14.38 19.41
C ALA A 129 -0.39 -13.51 18.71
N GLU A 130 0.89 -13.87 18.77
CA GLU A 130 1.98 -13.12 18.13
C GLU A 130 1.88 -13.12 16.59
N GLY A 131 1.39 -14.23 16.02
CA GLY A 131 1.18 -14.36 14.58
C GLY A 131 0.05 -13.47 14.09
N PHE A 132 -1.09 -13.49 14.80
CA PHE A 132 -2.22 -12.61 14.50
C PHE A 132 -1.87 -11.14 14.72
N GLU A 133 -1.16 -10.80 15.81
CA GLU A 133 -0.73 -9.42 16.05
C GLU A 133 0.19 -8.90 14.92
N GLU A 134 1.17 -9.69 14.48
CA GLU A 134 2.03 -9.31 13.36
C GLU A 134 1.25 -9.22 12.05
N ARG A 135 0.29 -10.13 11.80
CA ARG A 135 -0.62 -10.08 10.64
C ARG A 135 -1.40 -8.77 10.63
N MET A 136 -2.09 -8.44 11.72
CA MET A 136 -2.84 -7.18 11.86
C MET A 136 -1.93 -5.98 11.63
N LEU A 137 -0.74 -5.95 12.24
CA LEU A 137 0.19 -4.84 12.10
C LEU A 137 0.63 -4.61 10.65
N GLN A 138 1.07 -5.68 9.98
CA GLN A 138 1.59 -5.60 8.61
C GLN A 138 0.48 -5.19 7.63
N TYR A 139 -0.72 -5.76 7.75
CA TYR A 139 -1.83 -5.45 6.87
C TYR A 139 -2.45 -4.07 7.14
N ALA A 140 -2.46 -3.58 8.39
CA ALA A 140 -2.82 -2.19 8.66
C ALA A 140 -1.87 -1.22 7.93
N LYS A 141 -0.54 -1.45 8.00
CA LYS A 141 0.47 -0.63 7.31
C LYS A 141 0.30 -0.67 5.78
N LEU A 142 0.05 -1.85 5.21
CA LEU A 142 -0.19 -2.03 3.78
C LEU A 142 -1.48 -1.34 3.32
N GLY A 143 -2.58 -1.52 4.05
CA GLY A 143 -3.87 -0.92 3.73
C GLY A 143 -3.84 0.61 3.77
N LEU A 144 -3.18 1.20 4.79
CA LEU A 144 -2.96 2.64 4.86
C LEU A 144 -2.08 3.16 3.72
N THR A 145 -1.05 2.40 3.35
CA THR A 145 -0.20 2.75 2.20
C THR A 145 -0.99 2.71 0.90
N ALA A 146 -1.83 1.69 0.69
CA ALA A 146 -2.69 1.58 -0.49
C ALA A 146 -3.70 2.73 -0.58
N ALA A 147 -4.37 3.06 0.52
CA ALA A 147 -5.30 4.18 0.61
C ALA A 147 -4.62 5.53 0.28
N ASN A 148 -3.41 5.77 0.79
CA ASN A 148 -2.63 6.97 0.47
C ASN A 148 -2.22 7.02 -1.01
N LEU A 149 -1.86 5.89 -1.63
CA LEU A 149 -1.58 5.84 -3.07
C LEU A 149 -2.84 6.12 -3.91
N ALA A 150 -4.00 5.61 -3.48
CA ALA A 150 -5.29 5.88 -4.11
C ALA A 150 -5.66 7.37 -4.03
N GLU A 151 -5.42 8.01 -2.88
CA GLU A 151 -5.62 9.46 -2.69
C GLU A 151 -4.69 10.29 -3.59
N GLN A 152 -3.40 9.95 -3.67
CA GLN A 152 -2.45 10.61 -4.56
C GLN A 152 -2.86 10.52 -6.04
N LEU A 153 -3.37 9.36 -6.47
CA LEU A 153 -3.89 9.17 -7.83
C LEU A 153 -5.10 10.06 -8.10
N ARG A 154 -6.08 10.12 -7.18
CA ARG A 154 -7.24 11.01 -7.31
C ARG A 154 -6.83 12.47 -7.34
N GLY A 155 -5.89 12.86 -6.47
CA GLY A 155 -5.34 14.22 -6.41
C GLY A 155 -4.64 14.65 -7.70
N LEU A 156 -3.93 13.72 -8.36
CA LEU A 156 -3.23 13.98 -9.63
C LEU A 156 -4.17 14.45 -10.76
N VAL A 157 -5.40 13.97 -10.75
CA VAL A 157 -6.42 14.26 -11.78
C VAL A 157 -7.60 15.07 -11.23
N LYS A 158 -7.48 15.60 -10.01
CA LYS A 158 -8.49 16.42 -9.33
C LYS A 158 -9.87 15.74 -9.25
N LEU A 159 -9.88 14.42 -9.09
CA LEU A 159 -11.12 13.69 -8.83
C LEU A 159 -11.62 14.04 -7.42
N GLN A 160 -12.93 14.17 -7.30
CA GLN A 160 -13.56 14.33 -5.99
C GLN A 160 -13.30 13.08 -5.15
N ALA A 161 -13.10 13.29 -3.85
CA ALA A 161 -13.05 12.18 -2.91
C ALA A 161 -14.38 11.41 -2.97
N PRO A 162 -14.36 10.08 -2.84
CA PRO A 162 -15.59 9.31 -2.71
C PRO A 162 -16.39 9.79 -1.49
N GLU A 163 -17.70 9.61 -1.54
CA GLU A 163 -18.57 9.89 -0.40
C GLU A 163 -18.11 9.12 0.83
N ARG A 164 -18.15 9.76 2.00
CA ARG A 164 -17.65 9.16 3.24
C ARG A 164 -18.53 7.95 3.59
N PRO A 165 -17.97 6.74 3.69
CA PRO A 165 -18.75 5.55 4.03
C PRO A 165 -19.22 5.61 5.48
N THR A 166 -20.26 4.85 5.81
CA THR A 166 -20.75 4.67 7.19
C THR A 166 -19.71 4.02 8.11
N TRP A 167 -18.82 3.21 7.53
CA TRP A 167 -17.66 2.63 8.18
C TRP A 167 -16.41 2.91 7.34
N ASP A 168 -15.40 3.50 7.97
CA ASP A 168 -14.17 3.92 7.30
C ASP A 168 -13.03 2.93 7.59
N PRO A 169 -12.62 2.09 6.61
CA PRO A 169 -11.54 1.12 6.80
C PRO A 169 -10.20 1.79 7.12
N VAL A 170 -9.97 3.01 6.63
CA VAL A 170 -8.71 3.73 6.86
C VAL A 170 -8.62 4.17 8.31
N GLU A 171 -9.69 4.75 8.85
CA GLU A 171 -9.73 5.15 10.27
C GLU A 171 -9.66 3.92 11.18
N TYR A 172 -10.39 2.84 10.87
CA TYR A 172 -10.30 1.58 11.61
C TYR A 172 -8.86 1.03 11.67
N MET A 173 -8.17 0.99 10.52
CA MET A 173 -6.78 0.52 10.48
C MET A 173 -5.82 1.45 11.21
N LYS A 174 -6.04 2.77 11.22
CA LYS A 174 -5.24 3.72 12.02
C LYS A 174 -5.40 3.46 13.51
N GLU A 175 -6.64 3.30 13.97
CA GLU A 175 -6.95 3.01 15.37
C GLU A 175 -6.29 1.71 15.82
N LYS A 176 -6.46 0.63 15.04
CA LYS A 176 -5.85 -0.68 15.32
C LYS A 176 -4.32 -0.64 15.29
N LEU A 177 -3.74 0.08 14.34
CA LEU A 177 -2.30 0.26 14.27
C LEU A 177 -1.76 0.95 15.53
N ALA A 178 -2.43 2.02 15.98
CA ALA A 178 -2.05 2.74 17.19
C ALA A 178 -2.19 1.88 18.45
N GLU A 179 -3.24 1.06 18.55
CA GLU A 179 -3.46 0.10 19.64
C GLU A 179 -2.31 -0.92 19.72
N ILE A 180 -1.98 -1.57 18.60
CA ILE A 180 -0.91 -2.57 18.53
C ILE A 180 0.45 -1.95 18.85
N GLU A 181 0.77 -0.78 18.28
CA GLU A 181 2.04 -0.11 18.52
C GLU A 181 2.18 0.35 19.98
N ALA A 182 1.09 0.79 20.62
CA ALA A 182 1.09 1.12 22.04
C ALA A 182 1.37 -0.11 22.92
N TRP A 183 0.74 -1.24 22.62
CA TRP A 183 1.00 -2.49 23.35
C TRP A 183 2.42 -2.99 23.16
N ARG A 184 2.98 -2.91 21.94
CA ARG A 184 4.37 -3.27 21.68
C ARG A 184 5.33 -2.41 22.47
N LEU A 185 5.13 -1.09 22.46
CA LEU A 185 5.95 -0.15 23.22
C LEU A 185 5.88 -0.42 24.72
N GLU A 186 4.71 -0.72 25.26
CA GLU A 186 4.55 -1.05 26.68
C GLU A 186 5.24 -2.37 27.03
N ARG A 187 5.12 -3.42 26.20
CA ARG A 187 5.88 -4.67 26.39
C ARG A 187 7.37 -4.41 26.36
N GLU A 188 7.87 -3.68 25.37
CA GLU A 188 9.29 -3.29 25.29
C GLU A 188 9.73 -2.56 26.55
N ARG A 189 8.93 -1.61 27.05
CA ARG A 189 9.20 -0.88 28.30
C ARG A 189 9.25 -1.80 29.52
N LEU A 190 8.31 -2.74 29.64
CA LEU A 190 8.22 -3.68 30.75
C LEU A 190 9.40 -4.68 30.75
N TYR A 191 9.85 -5.10 29.58
CA TYR A 191 10.92 -6.10 29.42
C TYR A 191 12.34 -5.50 29.25
N ALA A 192 12.45 -4.18 29.02
CA ALA A 192 13.72 -3.47 28.81
C ALA A 192 14.81 -3.65 29.89
N PRO A 193 14.53 -3.86 31.20
CA PRO A 193 15.59 -4.07 32.20
C PRO A 193 15.85 -5.53 32.56
N SER A 194 15.31 -6.52 31.83
CA SER A 194 15.47 -7.95 32.17
C SER A 194 16.61 -8.68 31.44
N LEU A 195 17.37 -8.02 30.58
CA LEU A 195 18.67 -8.55 30.15
C LEU A 195 19.63 -8.41 31.33
N PRO A 196 20.11 -9.51 31.96
CA PRO A 196 21.13 -9.39 32.98
C PRO A 196 22.32 -8.70 32.35
N GLY A 197 22.57 -7.46 32.77
CA GLY A 197 23.83 -6.81 32.52
C GLY A 197 24.91 -7.76 33.00
N ILE A 198 25.87 -8.06 32.12
CA ILE A 198 27.20 -8.43 32.55
C ILE A 198 27.62 -7.32 33.52
N THR A 199 27.44 -7.56 34.81
CA THR A 199 27.82 -6.59 35.82
C THR A 199 29.32 -6.44 35.73
N ALA A 200 29.81 -5.21 35.84
CA ALA A 200 31.24 -4.89 35.84
C ALA A 200 32.03 -5.55 36.99
N SER A 201 31.41 -6.45 37.77
CA SER A 201 32.02 -7.24 38.84
C SER A 201 32.82 -8.45 38.31
N ASP A 202 32.57 -8.93 37.09
CA ASP A 202 33.25 -10.13 36.56
C ASP A 202 34.61 -9.81 35.91
N ALA A 203 34.96 -8.52 35.76
CA ALA A 203 36.26 -8.10 35.22
C ALA A 203 37.37 -7.98 36.28
N ALA A 204 37.07 -8.21 37.57
CA ALA A 204 38.01 -8.00 38.68
C ALA A 204 38.52 -9.29 39.35
N SER A 205 38.27 -10.48 38.78
CA SER A 205 38.76 -11.76 39.32
C SER A 205 39.90 -12.40 38.51
N SER A 206 40.39 -11.72 37.47
CA SER A 206 41.63 -12.08 36.78
C SER A 206 42.71 -11.02 37.04
N SER A 207 43.32 -11.08 38.22
CA SER A 207 44.57 -10.40 38.56
C SER A 207 45.31 -11.20 39.62
#